data_AF-A0A2A2QYT9-F1
#
_entry.id   AF-A0A2A2QYT9-F1
#
_cell.length_a   1.000
_cell.length_b   1.000
_cell.length_c   1.000
_cell.angle_alpha   90.00
_cell.angle_beta   90.00
_cell.angle_gamma   90.00
#
_symmetry.space_group_name_H-M   'P 1'
#
loop_
_entity.id
_entity.type
_entity.pdbx_description
1 polymer ?
#
loop_
_entity_poly.entity_id
_entity_poly.type
_entity_poly.pdbx_seq_one_letter_code
_entity_poly.pdbx_strand_id
1 'polypeptide(L)'
;MPLFNFVNLVNFVKKSALLLSLGFALILGGCAGMQANGDVQQYKLIVTKRTEYFKNSPDQPTPPDGRLDEGTRIRVVQMNGEYAKVETTYGLTVWISSMAIGANQENTYQPTGG
;
A
#
# COMPACT_ATOMS: atom_id res chain seq x y z
N MET A 1 -48.76 6.11 -24.86
CA MET A 1 -47.33 5.95 -25.20
C MET A 1 -46.73 4.91 -24.26
N PRO A 2 -46.61 3.65 -24.72
CA PRO A 2 -45.44 2.86 -24.34
C PRO A 2 -44.94 1.98 -25.51
N LEU A 3 -43.62 1.91 -25.74
CA LEU A 3 -43.00 0.80 -26.50
C LEU A 3 -41.47 0.88 -26.38
N PHE A 4 -40.93 0.20 -25.36
CA PHE A 4 -39.53 -0.22 -25.34
C PHE A 4 -39.39 -1.46 -26.23
N ASN A 5 -38.45 -1.43 -27.19
CA ASN A 5 -38.28 -2.44 -28.23
C ASN A 5 -36.99 -3.27 -28.01
N PHE A 6 -37.11 -4.58 -28.22
CA PHE A 6 -36.32 -5.67 -27.63
C PHE A 6 -35.47 -6.39 -28.71
N VAL A 7 -34.56 -5.69 -29.39
CA VAL A 7 -33.96 -6.18 -30.67
C VAL A 7 -32.52 -6.72 -30.57
N ASN A 8 -31.78 -6.59 -29.47
CA ASN A 8 -30.36 -6.98 -29.44
C ASN A 8 -30.03 -8.22 -28.57
N LEU A 9 -30.70 -9.36 -28.80
CA LEU A 9 -30.41 -10.59 -28.03
C LEU A 9 -30.24 -11.90 -28.83
N VAL A 10 -30.41 -11.97 -30.16
CA VAL A 10 -30.53 -13.30 -30.83
C VAL A 10 -29.80 -13.46 -32.18
N ASN A 11 -28.62 -12.85 -32.37
CA ASN A 11 -27.72 -13.19 -33.49
C ASN A 11 -26.47 -13.95 -32.99
N PHE A 12 -26.63 -14.96 -32.13
CA PHE A 12 -26.82 -16.35 -32.57
C PHE A 12 -25.82 -16.77 -33.67
N VAL A 13 -24.66 -17.26 -33.23
CA VAL A 13 -24.22 -18.62 -33.52
C VAL A 13 -24.60 -19.14 -34.92
N LYS A 14 -23.87 -18.74 -35.97
CA LYS A 14 -23.77 -19.55 -37.20
C LYS A 14 -22.80 -18.93 -38.18
N LYS A 15 -22.01 -19.79 -38.82
CA LYS A 15 -20.98 -19.49 -39.83
C LYS A 15 -19.63 -19.22 -39.15
N SER A 16 -18.95 -20.27 -38.67
CA SER A 16 -18.24 -21.26 -39.50
C SER A 16 -17.48 -20.57 -40.62
N ALA A 17 -16.21 -20.79 -40.85
CA ALA A 17 -15.18 -21.63 -40.28
C ALA A 17 -13.95 -21.35 -41.15
N LEU A 18 -12.76 -21.82 -40.75
CA LEU A 18 -11.62 -22.09 -41.64
C LEU A 18 -11.01 -20.83 -42.32
N LEU A 19 -9.71 -20.53 -42.37
CA LEU A 19 -8.48 -21.31 -42.24
C LEU A 19 -7.28 -20.36 -42.44
N LEU A 20 -6.11 -20.81 -41.93
CA LEU A 20 -4.79 -20.71 -42.57
C LEU A 20 -4.07 -19.34 -42.66
N SER A 21 -3.31 -19.02 -41.60
CA SER A 21 -1.84 -18.80 -41.69
C SER A 21 -1.27 -18.78 -40.25
N LEU A 22 -0.66 -19.86 -39.73
CA LEU A 22 0.78 -20.16 -39.83
C LEU A 22 1.64 -18.88 -39.97
N GLY A 23 2.55 -18.51 -39.07
CA GLY A 23 3.15 -19.18 -37.93
C GLY A 23 4.11 -18.19 -37.23
N PHE A 24 4.37 -18.38 -35.94
CA PHE A 24 5.64 -18.89 -35.45
C PHE A 24 6.72 -17.81 -35.23
N ALA A 25 6.73 -17.20 -34.04
CA ALA A 25 7.97 -16.81 -33.36
C ALA A 25 7.71 -16.31 -31.91
N LEU A 26 8.30 -17.03 -30.95
CA LEU A 26 8.81 -16.54 -29.65
C LEU A 26 7.73 -16.19 -28.61
N ILE A 27 7.33 -17.08 -27.69
CA ILE A 27 8.16 -17.71 -26.66
C ILE A 27 9.21 -16.74 -26.08
N LEU A 28 8.76 -15.69 -25.42
CA LEU A 28 9.49 -15.13 -24.28
C LEU A 28 8.45 -14.85 -23.20
N GLY A 29 8.46 -15.71 -22.19
CA GLY A 29 7.65 -15.56 -20.99
C GLY A 29 7.90 -14.17 -20.40
N GLY A 30 6.92 -13.30 -20.55
CA GLY A 30 6.74 -12.24 -19.57
C GLY A 30 6.39 -12.93 -18.26
N CYS A 31 7.37 -13.08 -17.38
CA CYS A 31 7.11 -13.18 -15.97
C CYS A 31 6.32 -11.91 -15.60
N ALA A 32 4.99 -11.99 -15.64
CA ALA A 32 4.16 -11.04 -14.96
C ALA A 32 4.48 -11.22 -13.48
N GLY A 33 5.51 -10.51 -13.01
CA GLY A 33 5.84 -10.42 -11.61
C GLY A 33 4.59 -9.92 -10.92
N MET A 34 3.89 -10.83 -10.23
CA MET A 34 2.94 -10.45 -9.21
C MET A 34 3.73 -9.66 -8.18
N GLN A 35 3.67 -8.34 -8.29
CA GLN A 35 4.20 -7.44 -7.29
C GLN A 35 3.25 -7.50 -6.08
N ALA A 36 3.40 -8.56 -5.29
CA ALA A 36 2.87 -8.69 -3.94
C ALA A 36 3.61 -7.70 -3.04
N ASN A 37 3.36 -6.40 -3.26
CA ASN A 37 4.06 -5.31 -2.57
C ASN A 37 3.09 -4.19 -2.18
N GLY A 38 1.83 -4.51 -1.93
CA GLY A 38 0.84 -3.55 -1.43
C GLY A 38 0.82 -3.43 0.09
N ASP A 39 1.01 -4.54 0.79
CA ASP A 39 0.76 -4.61 2.24
C ASP A 39 2.04 -4.64 3.10
N VAL A 40 3.14 -5.20 2.57
CA VAL A 40 4.43 -5.26 3.30
C VAL A 40 5.13 -3.89 3.36
N GLN A 41 4.83 -2.97 2.43
CA GLN A 41 5.49 -1.65 2.37
C GLN A 41 4.90 -0.61 3.31
N GLN A 42 3.74 -0.86 3.91
CA GLN A 42 3.01 0.18 4.64
C GLN A 42 3.69 0.55 5.96
N TYR A 43 4.54 -0.33 6.51
CA TYR A 43 5.25 -0.13 7.77
C TYR A 43 6.78 -0.08 7.60
N LYS A 44 7.26 0.58 6.55
CA LYS A 44 8.70 0.83 6.33
C LYS A 44 9.30 1.79 7.37
N LEU A 45 8.46 2.53 8.10
CA LEU A 45 8.90 3.53 9.06
C LEU A 45 8.88 2.97 10.48
N ILE A 46 9.80 3.46 11.30
CA ILE A 46 9.88 3.19 12.73
C ILE A 46 9.97 4.48 13.51
N VAL A 47 9.61 4.39 14.78
CA VAL A 47 9.98 5.37 15.80
C VAL A 47 11.47 5.19 16.11
N THR A 48 12.29 6.20 15.84
CA THR A 48 13.77 6.15 16.00
C THR A 48 14.27 6.51 17.39
N LYS A 49 13.39 7.07 18.22
CA LYS A 49 13.66 7.36 19.64
C LYS A 49 12.34 7.39 20.39
N ARG A 50 12.35 7.02 21.67
CA ARG A 50 11.16 7.13 22.51
C ARG A 50 10.58 8.55 22.44
N THR A 51 9.29 8.64 22.09
CA THR A 51 8.60 9.92 21.87
C THR A 51 7.24 9.93 22.55
N GLU A 52 6.79 11.11 22.96
CA GLU A 52 5.43 11.32 23.44
C GLU A 52 4.44 11.23 22.28
N TYR A 53 3.21 10.80 22.60
CA TYR A 53 2.11 10.76 21.64
C TYR A 53 0.85 11.44 22.18
N PHE A 54 0.02 11.91 21.24
CA PHE A 54 -1.26 12.58 21.51
C PHE A 54 -2.37 11.90 20.71
N LYS A 55 -3.49 11.54 21.34
CA LYS A 55 -4.59 10.85 20.66
C LYS A 55 -5.41 11.79 19.78
N ASN A 56 -5.59 13.03 20.23
CA ASN A 56 -6.48 13.98 19.55
C ASN A 56 -5.69 14.92 18.63
N SER A 57 -4.75 15.68 19.20
CA SER A 57 -3.94 16.68 18.50
C SER A 57 -2.69 17.01 19.32
N PRO A 58 -1.57 17.39 18.68
CA PRO A 58 -0.42 17.97 19.38
C PRO A 58 -0.77 19.22 20.21
N ASP A 59 -1.79 19.98 19.78
CA ASP A 59 -2.23 21.22 20.45
C ASP A 59 -3.32 20.98 21.52
N GLN A 60 -3.52 19.73 21.94
CA GLN A 60 -4.55 19.42 22.94
C GLN A 60 -4.22 20.11 24.29
N PRO A 61 -5.24 20.57 25.05
CA PRO A 61 -5.01 21.27 26.32
C PRO A 61 -4.55 20.34 27.45
N THR A 62 -4.49 19.03 27.19
CA THR A 62 -4.10 18.00 28.13
C THR A 62 -2.65 17.56 27.91
N PRO A 63 -1.99 16.99 28.93
CA PRO A 63 -0.69 16.34 28.75
C PRO A 63 -0.71 15.27 27.65
N PRO A 64 0.48 14.80 27.20
CA PRO A 64 0.57 13.66 26.31
C PRO A 64 -0.16 12.43 26.86
N ASP A 65 -0.84 11.70 25.98
CA ASP A 65 -1.60 10.51 26.34
C ASP A 65 -0.71 9.31 26.69
N GLY A 66 0.57 9.37 26.29
CA GLY A 66 1.57 8.37 26.61
C GLY A 66 2.84 8.53 25.79
N ARG A 67 3.58 7.43 25.66
CA ARG A 67 4.83 7.36 24.88
C ARG A 67 4.83 6.17 23.95
N LEU A 68 5.43 6.35 22.77
CA LEU A 68 5.81 5.27 21.86
C LEU A 68 7.29 4.96 22.07
N ASP A 69 7.61 3.68 22.15
CA ASP A 69 8.97 3.21 22.26
C ASP A 69 9.68 3.21 20.90
N GLU A 70 11.00 3.34 20.95
CA GLU A 70 11.88 3.17 19.80
C GLU A 70 11.70 1.78 19.17
N GLY A 71 11.83 1.70 17.85
CA GLY A 71 11.62 0.48 17.08
C GLY A 71 10.15 0.18 16.76
N THR A 72 9.20 0.92 17.33
CA THR A 72 7.78 0.78 17.00
C THR A 72 7.56 1.03 15.51
N ARG A 73 7.09 0.00 14.79
CA ARG A 73 6.76 0.09 13.37
C ARG A 73 5.48 0.91 13.18
N ILE A 74 5.53 1.84 12.24
CA ILE A 74 4.47 2.82 11.99
C ILE A 74 4.26 3.04 10.50
N ARG A 75 3.04 3.48 10.16
CA ARG A 75 2.70 4.11 8.90
C ARG A 75 2.34 5.56 9.15
N VAL A 76 2.82 6.48 8.32
CA VAL A 76 2.40 7.89 8.40
C VAL A 76 1.08 8.04 7.66
N VAL A 77 0.04 8.48 8.38
CA VAL A 77 -1.29 8.74 7.83
C VAL A 77 -1.41 10.20 7.37
N GLN A 78 -0.80 11.12 8.11
CA GLN A 78 -0.86 12.55 7.82
C GLN A 78 0.38 13.26 8.38
N MET A 79 0.89 14.27 7.67
CA MET A 79 1.95 15.16 8.15
C MET A 79 1.38 16.56 8.40
N ASN A 80 1.73 17.18 9.54
CA ASN A 80 1.36 18.55 9.89
C ASN A 80 2.49 19.23 10.66
N GLY A 81 3.36 19.95 9.95
CA GLY A 81 4.49 20.66 10.54
C GLY A 81 5.45 19.73 11.30
N GLU A 82 5.64 20.02 12.58
CA GLU A 82 6.53 19.25 13.47
C GLU A 82 5.93 17.93 13.97
N TYR A 83 4.69 17.63 13.59
CA TYR A 83 3.98 16.44 14.00
C TYR A 83 3.47 15.62 12.82
N ALA A 84 3.35 14.33 13.03
CA ALA A 84 2.73 13.41 12.09
C ALA A 84 1.69 12.57 12.81
N LYS A 85 0.53 12.38 12.15
CA LYS A 85 -0.43 11.35 12.54
C LYS A 85 0.07 10.02 11.98
N VAL A 86 0.29 9.07 12.87
CA VAL A 86 0.82 7.75 12.53
C VAL A 86 -0.13 6.68 13.01
N GLU A 87 -0.08 5.53 12.37
CA GLU A 87 -0.73 4.32 12.84
C GLU A 87 0.32 3.24 13.05
N THR A 88 0.26 2.60 14.21
CA THR A 88 1.18 1.55 14.62
C THR A 88 0.71 0.19 14.12
N THR A 89 1.61 -0.80 14.06
CA THR A 89 1.25 -2.17 13.65
C THR A 89 0.23 -2.86 14.55
N TYR A 90 0.00 -2.36 15.77
CA TYR A 90 -1.01 -2.85 16.70
C TYR A 90 -2.32 -2.03 16.66
N GLY A 91 -2.51 -1.18 15.65
CA GLY A 91 -3.76 -0.48 15.36
C GLY A 91 -4.00 0.80 16.16
N LEU A 92 -3.00 1.31 16.89
CA LEU A 92 -3.09 2.61 17.55
C LEU A 92 -2.76 3.74 16.56
N THR A 93 -3.69 4.69 16.39
CA THR A 93 -3.51 5.89 15.56
C THR A 93 -3.38 7.14 16.42
N VAL A 94 -2.22 7.79 16.40
CA VAL A 94 -1.84 8.89 17.30
C VAL A 94 -0.94 9.92 16.59
N TRP A 95 -0.78 11.10 17.17
CA TRP A 95 0.16 12.12 16.73
C TRP A 95 1.47 12.00 17.49
N ILE A 96 2.59 12.05 16.77
CA ILE A 96 3.96 12.07 17.34
C ILE A 96 4.82 13.13 16.64
N SER A 97 5.95 13.51 17.25
CA SER A 97 6.92 14.40 16.62
C SER A 97 7.47 13.76 15.33
N SER A 98 7.48 14.50 14.23
CA SER A 98 8.02 14.03 12.95
C SER A 98 9.53 13.74 13.04
N MET A 99 10.24 14.40 13.96
CA MET A 99 11.66 14.14 14.24
C MET A 99 11.94 12.77 14.89
N ALA A 100 10.91 12.09 15.40
CA ALA A 100 11.04 10.74 15.95
C ALA A 100 10.76 9.66 14.89
N ILE A 101 10.53 10.02 13.63
CA ILE A 101 10.20 9.08 12.55
C ILE A 101 11.45 8.85 11.70
N GLY A 102 11.74 7.60 11.37
CA GLY A 102 12.82 7.24 10.46
C GLY A 102 12.55 5.95 9.71
N ALA A 103 13.38 5.67 8.72
CA ALA A 103 13.30 4.43 7.96
C ALA A 103 13.76 3.25 8.81
N ASN A 104 13.00 2.15 8.76
CA ASN A 104 13.47 0.85 9.21
C ASN A 104 14.63 0.44 8.30
N GLN A 105 15.86 0.48 8.82
CA GLN A 105 17.03 -0.04 8.14
C GLN A 105 17.00 -1.57 8.23
N GLU A 106 15.97 -2.20 7.65
CA GLU A 106 16.00 -3.63 7.42
C GLU A 106 17.13 -3.85 6.43
N ASN A 107 18.20 -4.47 6.95
CA ASN A 107 19.47 -4.69 6.27
C ASN A 107 19.16 -5.27 4.89
N THR A 108 19.34 -4.47 3.83
CA THR A 108 19.17 -4.98 2.47
C THR A 108 20.34 -5.92 2.25
N TYR A 109 20.14 -7.19 2.57
CA TYR A 109 21.08 -8.24 2.22
C TYR A 109 21.10 -8.27 0.69
N GLN A 110 22.04 -7.54 0.10
CA GLN A 110 22.45 -7.73 -1.29
C GLN A 110 23.26 -9.03 -1.25
N PRO A 111 22.76 -10.17 -1.77
CA PRO A 111 23.59 -11.34 -1.91
C PRO A 111 24.76 -10.93 -2.82
N THR A 112 25.95 -10.79 -2.26
CA THR A 112 27.18 -10.71 -3.05
C THR A 112 27.32 -12.06 -3.72
N GLY A 113 26.85 -12.14 -4.97
CA GLY A 113 27.09 -13.29 -5.83
C GLY A 113 28.60 -13.48 -5.95
N GLY A 114 29.07 -14.64 -5.51
CA GLY A 114 30.42 -15.14 -5.79
C GLY A 114 30.52 -15.74 -7.18
#